data_AF-A0A5A9P4H1-F1
#
_entry.id   AF-A0A5A9P4H1-F1
#
_cell.length_a   1.000
_cell.length_b   1.000
_cell.length_c   1.000
_cell.angle_alpha   90.00
_cell.angle_beta   90.00
_cell.angle_gamma   90.00
#
_symmetry.space_group_name_H-M   'P 1'
#
loop_
_entity.id
_entity.type
_entity.pdbx_description
1 polymer ?
#
loop_
_entity_poly.entity_id
_entity_poly.type
_entity_poly.pdbx_seq_one_letter_code
_entity_poly.pdbx_strand_id
1 'polypeptide(L)'
;MMGQPPDAGKVDKALGELEETLDKLEKMFLKRQAFLCGDDISLADLLAICELMQPLGGGRDILKDRPKLLSWKSRVQSALSDSFDDAHSVLYRLRDKAKL
;
A
#
# COMPACT_ATOMS: atom_id res chain seq x y z
N MET A 1 11.52 -22.23 -6.01
CA MET A 1 10.88 -22.38 -7.33
C MET A 1 11.04 -21.07 -8.06
N MET A 2 11.76 -21.04 -9.18
CA MET A 2 11.75 -19.86 -10.07
C MET A 2 10.53 -20.01 -10.96
N GLY A 3 9.49 -19.23 -10.70
CA GLY A 3 8.34 -19.12 -11.58
C GLY A 3 8.74 -18.49 -12.92
N GLN A 4 7.95 -18.69 -13.96
CA GLN A 4 8.11 -17.94 -15.19
C GLN A 4 7.93 -16.43 -14.90
N PRO A 5 8.69 -15.55 -15.57
CA PRO A 5 8.48 -14.12 -15.43
C PRO A 5 7.05 -13.75 -15.85
N PRO A 6 6.40 -12.80 -15.17
CA PRO A 6 5.07 -12.35 -15.53
C PRO A 6 5.09 -11.68 -16.92
N ASP A 7 3.96 -11.76 -17.62
CA ASP A 7 3.76 -11.06 -18.88
C ASP A 7 3.91 -9.53 -18.67
N ALA A 8 4.88 -8.93 -19.37
CA ALA A 8 5.22 -7.52 -19.19
C ALA A 8 4.03 -6.59 -19.50
N GLY A 9 3.27 -6.86 -20.56
CA GLY A 9 2.12 -6.05 -20.93
C GLY A 9 1.01 -6.09 -19.88
N LYS A 10 0.79 -7.24 -19.23
CA LYS A 10 -0.13 -7.35 -18.09
C LYS A 10 0.36 -6.58 -16.87
N VAL A 11 1.66 -6.62 -16.59
CA VAL A 11 2.26 -5.88 -15.47
C VAL A 11 2.12 -4.37 -15.69
N ASP A 12 2.46 -3.87 -16.87
CA ASP A 12 2.37 -2.43 -17.19
C ASP A 12 0.92 -1.93 -17.10
N LYS A 13 -0.03 -2.72 -17.63
CA LYS A 13 -1.46 -2.42 -17.49
C LYS A 13 -1.89 -2.34 -16.02
N ALA A 14 -1.51 -3.33 -15.20
CA ALA A 14 -1.86 -3.36 -13.78
C ALA A 14 -1.23 -2.19 -13.01
N LEU A 15 -0.01 -1.76 -13.38
CA LEU A 15 0.63 -0.58 -12.79
C LEU A 15 -0.11 0.71 -13.16
N GLY A 16 -0.60 0.85 -14.40
CA GLY A 16 -1.44 1.96 -14.80
C GLY A 16 -2.76 2.02 -14.02
N GLU A 17 -3.45 0.88 -13.87
CA GLU A 17 -4.70 0.78 -13.09
C GLU A 17 -4.48 1.08 -11.60
N LEU A 18 -3.34 0.65 -11.05
CA LEU A 18 -2.94 0.95 -9.68
C LEU A 18 -2.73 2.46 -9.49
N GLU A 19 -2.03 3.11 -10.42
CA GLU A 19 -1.78 4.55 -10.37
C GLU A 19 -3.09 5.36 -10.37
N GLU A 20 -4.05 5.00 -11.24
CA GLU A 20 -5.39 5.58 -11.22
C GLU A 20 -6.14 5.33 -9.91
N THR A 21 -5.97 4.14 -9.32
CA THR A 21 -6.62 3.77 -8.05
C THR A 21 -6.07 4.60 -6.90
N LEU A 22 -4.75 4.79 -6.84
CA LEU A 22 -4.10 5.64 -5.84
C LEU A 22 -4.54 7.11 -5.97
N ASP A 23 -4.72 7.58 -7.20
CA ASP A 23 -5.28 8.90 -7.48
C ASP A 23 -6.71 9.06 -6.95
N LYS A 24 -7.57 8.07 -7.17
CA LYS A 24 -8.94 8.06 -6.63
C LYS A 24 -8.92 8.00 -5.11
N LEU A 25 -8.07 7.15 -4.53
CA LEU A 25 -7.91 7.04 -3.07
C LEU A 25 -7.55 8.38 -2.44
N GLU A 26 -6.56 9.08 -3.01
CA GLU A 26 -6.13 10.39 -2.50
C GLU A 26 -7.18 11.49 -2.74
N LYS A 27 -7.72 11.60 -3.96
CA LYS A 27 -8.58 12.73 -4.37
C LYS A 27 -10.04 12.59 -3.92
N MET A 28 -10.55 11.37 -3.80
CA MET A 28 -11.97 11.13 -3.51
C MET A 28 -12.23 10.74 -2.05
N PHE A 29 -11.34 9.95 -1.45
CA PHE A 29 -11.50 9.44 -0.09
C PHE A 29 -10.68 10.27 0.91
N LEU A 30 -9.36 10.28 0.80
CA LEU A 30 -8.50 10.97 1.77
C LEU A 30 -8.67 12.50 1.75
N LYS A 31 -8.67 13.12 0.56
CA LYS A 31 -8.81 14.57 0.34
C LYS A 31 -7.88 15.40 1.23
N ARG A 32 -8.45 16.06 2.25
CA ARG A 32 -7.75 16.88 3.25
C ARG A 32 -7.95 16.35 4.67
N GLN A 33 -8.54 15.16 4.80
CA GLN A 33 -8.88 14.53 6.08
C GLN A 33 -7.67 13.75 6.62
N ALA A 34 -7.73 13.39 7.91
CA ALA A 34 -6.68 12.58 8.53
C ALA A 34 -6.71 11.13 8.02
N PHE A 35 -7.91 10.55 7.91
CA PHE A 35 -8.20 9.18 7.51
C PHE A 35 -9.21 9.14 6.35
N LEU A 36 -9.45 7.96 5.77
CA LEU A 36 -10.27 7.80 4.56
C LEU A 36 -11.74 8.16 4.73
N CYS A 37 -12.25 8.12 5.97
CA CYS A 37 -13.65 8.44 6.29
C CYS A 37 -13.82 9.59 7.29
N GLY A 38 -12.76 10.34 7.61
CA GLY A 38 -12.86 11.45 8.56
C GLY A 38 -11.59 11.68 9.38
N ASP A 39 -11.80 12.16 10.60
CA ASP A 39 -10.71 12.53 11.52
C ASP A 39 -10.20 11.36 12.36
N ASP A 40 -10.99 10.28 12.46
CA ASP A 40 -10.65 9.05 13.17
C ASP A 40 -10.43 7.87 12.22
N ILE A 41 -9.59 6.93 12.64
CA ILE A 41 -9.35 5.70 11.90
C ILE A 41 -10.62 4.87 11.79
N SER A 42 -10.84 4.26 10.63
CA SER A 42 -12.00 3.42 10.36
C SER A 42 -11.60 2.07 9.73
N LEU A 43 -12.60 1.19 9.56
CA LEU A 43 -12.41 -0.05 8.82
C LEU A 43 -11.93 0.20 7.38
N ALA A 44 -12.28 1.34 6.77
CA ALA A 44 -11.82 1.69 5.44
C ALA A 44 -10.30 1.83 5.39
N ASP A 45 -9.71 2.46 6.41
CA ASP A 45 -8.26 2.64 6.51
C ASP A 45 -7.54 1.31 6.69
N LEU A 46 -8.08 0.44 7.55
CA LEU A 46 -7.53 -0.89 7.81
C LEU A 46 -7.54 -1.76 6.54
N LEU A 47 -8.65 -1.77 5.80
CA LEU A 47 -8.73 -2.54 4.55
C LEU A 47 -7.78 -1.96 3.49
N ALA A 48 -7.79 -0.64 3.31
CA ALA A 48 -6.95 0.00 2.31
C ALA A 48 -5.46 -0.22 2.58
N ILE A 49 -5.01 -0.11 3.83
CA ILE A 49 -3.59 -0.23 4.12
C ILE A 49 -3.07 -1.65 3.91
N CYS A 50 -3.88 -2.67 4.22
CA CYS A 50 -3.54 -4.07 3.95
C CYS A 50 -3.28 -4.32 2.46
N GLU A 51 -4.14 -3.79 1.58
CA GLU A 51 -3.97 -3.93 0.12
C GLU A 51 -2.73 -3.16 -0.36
N LEU A 52 -2.53 -1.93 0.12
CA LEU A 52 -1.41 -1.09 -0.31
C LEU A 52 -0.03 -1.57 0.18
N MET A 53 0.01 -2.43 1.19
CA MET A 53 1.25 -3.05 1.65
C MET A 53 1.67 -4.24 0.78
N GLN A 54 0.76 -4.91 0.06
CA GLN A 54 1.10 -6.11 -0.72
C GLN A 54 2.17 -5.89 -1.81
N PRO A 55 2.18 -4.78 -2.58
CA PRO A 55 3.21 -4.55 -3.60
C PRO A 55 4.63 -4.48 -3.04
N LEU A 56 4.79 -4.16 -1.74
CA LEU A 56 6.07 -4.20 -1.05
C LEU A 56 6.69 -5.61 -1.07
N GLY A 57 5.87 -6.65 -0.97
CA GLY A 57 6.32 -8.04 -1.05
C GLY A 57 6.98 -8.38 -2.39
N GLY A 58 6.62 -7.68 -3.46
CA GLY A 58 7.26 -7.74 -4.78
C GLY A 58 8.36 -6.70 -4.99
N GLY A 59 8.82 -6.04 -3.92
CA GLY A 59 9.88 -5.04 -3.96
C GLY A 59 9.47 -3.66 -4.52
N ARG A 60 8.17 -3.40 -4.71
CA ARG A 60 7.68 -2.11 -5.23
C ARG A 60 7.14 -1.24 -4.11
N ASP A 61 7.78 -0.10 -3.87
CA ASP A 61 7.22 0.96 -3.06
C ASP A 61 6.32 1.85 -3.93
N ILE A 62 5.01 1.65 -3.80
CA ILE A 62 3.99 2.33 -4.59
C ILE A 62 3.58 3.68 -4.00
N LEU A 63 4.01 4.01 -2.78
CA LEU A 63 3.67 5.27 -2.11
C LEU A 63 4.81 6.28 -2.11
N LYS A 64 6.03 5.90 -2.54
CA LYS A 64 7.24 6.74 -2.50
C LYS A 64 7.07 8.17 -3.04
N ASP A 65 6.27 8.35 -4.10
CA ASP A 65 6.06 9.64 -4.76
C ASP A 65 4.70 10.29 -4.38
N ARG A 66 4.03 9.77 -3.34
CA ARG A 66 2.68 10.17 -2.92
C ARG A 66 2.68 10.64 -1.47
N PRO A 67 3.15 11.87 -1.18
CA PRO A 67 3.41 12.35 0.19
C PRO A 67 2.17 12.37 1.09
N LYS A 68 0.97 12.63 0.55
CA LYS A 68 -0.26 12.59 1.36
C LYS A 68 -0.61 11.17 1.79
N LEU A 69 -0.48 10.21 0.89
CA LEU A 69 -0.72 8.80 1.19
C LEU A 69 0.37 8.22 2.12
N LEU A 70 1.62 8.67 2.00
CA LEU A 70 2.66 8.35 2.98
C LEU A 70 2.33 8.87 4.37
N SER A 71 1.87 10.13 4.46
CA SER A 71 1.45 10.74 5.72
C SER A 71 0.24 10.03 6.32
N TRP A 72 -0.74 9.64 5.49
CA TRP A 72 -1.88 8.83 5.92
C TRP A 72 -1.46 7.44 6.41
N LYS A 73 -0.62 6.72 5.67
CA LYS A 73 -0.04 5.43 6.10
C LYS A 73 0.64 5.56 7.47
N SER A 74 1.43 6.62 7.68
CA SER A 74 2.08 6.86 8.97
C SER A 74 1.08 7.04 10.11
N ARG A 75 -0.03 7.77 9.88
CA ARG A 75 -1.11 7.88 10.88
C ARG A 75 -1.79 6.53 11.16
N VAL A 76 -2.05 5.75 10.13
CA VAL A 76 -2.64 4.40 10.26
C VAL A 76 -1.70 3.47 11.04
N GLN A 77 -0.40 3.49 10.73
CA GLN A 77 0.61 2.72 11.47
C GLN A 77 0.66 3.14 12.94
N SER A 78 0.68 4.44 13.24
CA SER A 78 0.64 4.94 14.62
C SER A 78 -0.62 4.53 15.38
N ALA A 79 -1.78 4.50 14.70
CA ALA A 79 -3.04 4.08 15.31
C ALA A 79 -3.10 2.57 15.60
N LEU A 80 -2.40 1.76 14.81
CA LEU A 80 -2.35 0.29 14.96
C LEU A 80 -1.18 -0.19 15.83
N SER A 81 -0.19 0.67 16.08
CA SER A 81 1.01 0.34 16.87
C SER A 81 1.70 -0.94 16.34
N ASP A 82 2.22 -1.78 17.23
CA ASP A 82 2.95 -3.01 16.93
C ASP A 82 2.19 -3.99 16.02
N SER A 83 0.84 -3.98 16.08
CA SER A 83 0.01 -4.85 15.24
C SER A 83 0.20 -4.59 13.75
N PHE A 84 0.60 -3.37 13.38
CA PHE A 84 0.89 -3.03 11.99
C PHE A 84 2.05 -3.87 11.45
N ASP A 85 3.19 -3.89 12.15
CA ASP A 85 4.40 -4.56 11.68
C ASP A 85 4.32 -6.08 11.86
N ASP A 86 3.65 -6.54 12.91
CA ASP A 86 3.41 -7.97 13.14
C ASP A 86 2.60 -8.60 12.00
N ALA A 87 1.50 -7.95 11.60
CA ALA A 87 0.63 -8.41 10.52
C ALA A 87 1.33 -8.40 9.15
N HIS A 88 2.19 -7.40 8.89
CA HIS A 88 2.91 -7.27 7.62
C HIS A 88 4.27 -8.00 7.59
N SER A 89 4.65 -8.72 8.65
CA SER A 89 5.93 -9.43 8.76
C SER A 89 6.20 -10.39 7.59
N VAL A 90 5.15 -11.05 7.06
CA VAL A 90 5.27 -11.93 5.89
C VAL A 90 5.66 -11.15 4.63
N LEU A 91 5.09 -9.96 4.42
CA LEU A 91 5.41 -9.12 3.28
C LEU A 91 6.85 -8.59 3.35
N TYR A 92 7.33 -8.25 4.54
CA TYR A 92 8.73 -7.86 4.74
C TYR A 92 9.70 -8.99 4.37
N ARG A 93 9.40 -10.23 4.78
CA ARG A 93 10.20 -11.40 4.38
C ARG A 93 10.17 -11.64 2.86
N LEU A 94 9.03 -11.42 2.20
CA LEU A 94 8.92 -11.55 0.74
C LEU A 94 9.74 -10.47 0.01
N ARG A 95 9.64 -9.22 0.46
CA ARG A 95 10.42 -8.09 -0.05
C ARG A 95 11.93 -8.38 0.00
N ASP A 96 12.40 -8.89 1.14
CA ASP A 96 13.83 -9.13 1.34
C ASP A 96 14.34 -10.30 0.47
N LYS A 97 13.49 -11.29 0.19
CA LYS A 97 13.78 -12.35 -0.79
C LYS A 97 13.75 -11.84 -2.22
N ALA A 98 12.90 -10.87 -2.56
CA ALA A 98 12.84 -10.30 -3.91
C ALA A 98 14.04 -9.41 -4.26
N LYS A 99 14.83 -9.00 -3.25
CA LYS A 99 16.09 -8.25 -3.43
C LYS A 99 17.31 -9.16 -3.65
N LEU A 100 17.18 -10.47 -3.42
CA LEU A 100 18.20 -11.51 -3.67
C LEU A 100 18.05 -12.05 -5.10
#